data_AF-A0A931ZSI6-F1
#
_entry.id   AF-A0A931ZSI6-F1
#
_cell.length_a   1.000
_cell.length_b   1.000
_cell.length_c   1.000
_cell.angle_alpha   90.00
_cell.angle_beta   90.00
_cell.angle_gamma   90.00
#
_symmetry.space_group_name_H-M   'P 1'
#
loop_
_entity.id
_entity.type
_entity.pdbx_description
1 polymer ?
#
loop_
_entity_poly.entity_id
_entity_poly.type
_entity_poly.pdbx_seq_one_letter_code
_entity_poly.pdbx_strand_id
1 'polypeptide(L)'
;RGFLELLPIRFRWTIEFRHPGWLDGETLDLLRMYGVALALADSRWIKRGIVLELAIEPTADFAYVRWMGEQRRITDFSHLQIDREAELAAWVQALGALASRVQRVFGYFNNQYQGHSPESARAMQRLMGQAVVAPEMLQEQVELF
;
A
#
# COMPACT_ATOMS: atom_id res chain seq x y z
N ARG A 1 20.68 1.85 -12.91
CA ARG A 1 20.15 2.70 -14.00
C ARG A 1 19.62 1.86 -15.15
N GLY A 2 20.44 1.00 -15.77
CA GLY A 2 20.03 0.20 -16.94
C GLY A 2 18.73 -0.62 -16.86
N PHE A 3 18.29 -1.10 -15.69
CA PHE A 3 16.99 -1.80 -15.59
C PHE A 3 15.79 -0.89 -15.85
N LEU A 4 15.79 0.35 -15.34
CA LEU A 4 14.65 1.27 -15.48
C LEU A 4 14.46 1.74 -16.92
N GLU A 5 15.57 1.87 -17.66
CA GLU A 5 15.59 2.21 -19.09
C GLU A 5 14.90 1.16 -19.96
N LEU A 6 14.81 -0.08 -19.48
CA LEU A 6 14.18 -1.19 -20.20
C LEU A 6 12.67 -1.29 -19.94
N LEU A 7 12.12 -0.50 -19.02
CA LEU A 7 10.71 -0.56 -18.66
C LEU A 7 9.83 0.01 -19.78
N PRO A 8 8.87 -0.76 -20.31
CA PRO A 8 7.93 -0.26 -21.30
C PRO A 8 7.12 0.94 -20.80
N ILE A 9 7.12 2.04 -21.56
CA ILE A 9 6.48 3.33 -21.21
C ILE A 9 4.95 3.23 -21.11
N ARG A 10 4.34 2.24 -21.77
CA ARG A 10 2.87 2.05 -21.77
C ARG A 10 2.27 1.59 -20.44
N PHE A 11 3.11 1.22 -19.46
CA PHE A 11 2.66 0.71 -18.17
C PHE A 11 3.12 1.60 -17.03
N ARG A 12 2.36 1.56 -15.94
CA ARG A 12 2.74 2.15 -14.66
C ARG A 12 3.53 1.12 -13.87
N TRP A 13 4.74 1.48 -13.45
CA TRP A 13 5.63 0.57 -12.74
C TRP A 13 5.76 0.95 -11.29
N THR A 14 5.84 -0.07 -10.44
CA THR A 14 6.12 0.08 -9.01
C THR A 14 7.27 -0.84 -8.62
N ILE A 15 8.19 -0.33 -7.82
CA ILE A 15 9.30 -1.12 -7.27
C ILE A 15 9.17 -1.17 -5.75
N GLU A 16 9.20 -2.39 -5.20
CA GLU A 16 9.22 -2.63 -3.76
C GLU A 16 10.63 -3.01 -3.31
N PHE A 17 11.20 -2.20 -2.42
CA PHE A 17 12.45 -2.53 -1.75
C PHE A 17 12.19 -3.22 -0.42
N ARG A 18 13.04 -4.20 -0.10
CA ARG A 18 12.97 -4.99 1.15
C ARG A 18 14.23 -4.84 2.00
N HIS A 19 15.00 -3.80 1.73
CA HIS A 19 16.18 -3.45 2.48
C HIS A 19 16.27 -1.91 2.55
N PRO A 20 16.39 -1.31 3.75
CA PRO A 20 16.33 0.14 3.92
C PRO A 20 17.47 0.90 3.22
N GLY A 21 18.60 0.23 2.96
CA GLY A 21 19.71 0.82 2.22
C GLY A 21 19.41 1.19 0.76
N TRP A 22 18.23 0.83 0.22
CA TRP A 22 17.76 1.32 -1.09
C TRP A 22 16.89 2.58 -0.98
N LEU A 23 16.56 3.03 0.23
CA LEU A 23 15.72 4.21 0.46
C LEU A 23 16.59 5.46 0.65
N ASP A 24 17.56 5.64 -0.22
CA ASP A 24 18.43 6.81 -0.26
C ASP A 24 17.96 7.81 -1.34
N GLY A 25 18.48 9.04 -1.26
CA GLY A 25 18.10 10.11 -2.19
C GLY A 25 18.40 9.76 -3.65
N GLU A 26 19.54 9.14 -3.95
CA GLU A 26 19.88 8.78 -5.33
C GLU A 26 18.88 7.80 -5.94
N THR A 27 18.47 6.78 -5.16
CA THR A 27 17.50 5.79 -5.61
C THR A 27 16.13 6.43 -5.80
N LEU A 28 15.67 7.26 -4.86
CA LEU A 28 14.37 7.94 -4.95
C LEU A 28 14.31 8.93 -6.12
N ASP A 29 15.38 9.67 -6.37
CA ASP A 29 15.48 10.60 -7.51
C ASP A 29 15.50 9.86 -8.83
N LEU A 30 16.16 8.69 -8.88
CA LEU A 30 16.12 7.84 -10.05
C LEU A 30 14.70 7.33 -10.32
N LEU A 31 13.96 6.90 -9.29
CA LEU A 31 12.56 6.52 -9.47
C LEU A 31 11.69 7.68 -10.00
N ARG A 32 11.88 8.89 -9.46
CA ARG A 32 11.20 10.12 -9.92
C ARG A 32 11.47 10.41 -11.39
N MET A 33 12.73 10.33 -11.79
CA MET A 33 13.16 10.58 -13.18
C MET A 33 12.45 9.66 -14.18
N TYR A 34 12.18 8.41 -13.81
CA TYR A 34 11.50 7.42 -14.66
C TYR A 34 10.00 7.32 -14.39
N GLY A 35 9.43 8.11 -13.48
CA GLY A 35 8.02 8.04 -13.10
C GLY A 35 7.61 6.69 -12.50
N VAL A 36 8.54 6.01 -11.82
CA VAL A 36 8.31 4.70 -11.20
C VAL A 36 7.90 4.91 -9.75
N ALA A 37 6.75 4.38 -9.35
CA ALA A 37 6.29 4.50 -7.97
C ALA A 37 7.14 3.63 -7.03
N LEU A 38 7.53 4.20 -5.89
CA LEU A 38 8.01 3.43 -4.76
C LEU A 38 6.81 2.70 -4.13
N ALA A 39 6.94 1.39 -3.88
CA ALA A 39 5.95 0.67 -3.08
C ALA A 39 6.11 1.07 -1.60
N LEU A 40 5.10 1.75 -1.06
CA LEU A 40 4.99 2.09 0.35
C LEU A 40 4.54 0.85 1.13
N ALA A 41 5.49 0.01 1.51
CA ALA A 41 5.24 -1.31 2.10
C ALA A 41 5.32 -1.31 3.64
N ASP A 42 4.18 -1.28 4.32
CA ASP A 42 4.08 -1.52 5.77
C ASP A 42 4.37 -2.99 6.08
N SER A 43 5.60 -3.26 6.48
CA SER A 43 6.13 -4.62 6.52
C SER A 43 7.23 -4.78 7.57
N ARG A 44 7.71 -6.02 7.72
CA ARG A 44 8.86 -6.32 8.60
C ARG A 44 10.21 -5.77 8.13
N TRP A 45 10.35 -5.41 6.84
CA TRP A 45 11.65 -5.08 6.26
C TRP A 45 12.03 -3.62 6.47
N ILE A 46 11.04 -2.73 6.43
CA ILE A 46 11.22 -1.29 6.57
C ILE A 46 10.22 -0.83 7.62
N LYS A 47 10.71 -0.10 8.64
CA LYS A 47 9.87 0.40 9.72
C LYS A 47 8.78 1.32 9.17
N ARG A 48 7.54 1.12 9.62
CA ARG A 48 6.37 1.92 9.21
C ARG A 48 6.62 3.43 9.23
N GLY A 49 7.27 3.96 10.27
CA GLY A 49 7.59 5.39 10.36
C GLY A 49 8.34 5.92 9.13
N ILE A 50 9.37 5.18 8.68
CA ILE A 50 10.13 5.52 7.46
C ILE A 50 9.21 5.49 6.23
N VAL A 51 8.32 4.50 6.13
CA VAL A 51 7.39 4.39 5.00
C VAL A 51 6.37 5.54 5.00
N LEU A 52 5.88 5.95 6.16
CA LEU A 52 4.96 7.09 6.30
C LEU A 52 5.64 8.41 5.94
N GLU A 53 6.91 8.59 6.32
CA GLU A 53 7.71 9.75 5.89
C GLU A 53 7.89 9.76 4.37
N LEU A 54 8.20 8.62 3.75
CA LEU A 54 8.34 8.51 2.29
C LEU A 54 7.04 8.81 1.53
N ALA A 55 5.88 8.69 2.18
CA ALA A 55 4.60 9.03 1.57
C ALA A 55 4.43 10.56 1.31
N ILE A 56 5.27 11.41 1.91
CA ILE A 56 5.15 12.87 1.72
C ILE A 56 5.76 13.35 0.38
N GLU A 57 6.66 12.56 -0.23
CA GLU A 57 7.34 12.88 -1.49
C GLU A 57 7.25 11.73 -2.49
N PRO A 58 6.08 11.55 -3.15
CA PRO A 58 5.88 10.45 -4.09
C PRO A 58 6.87 10.48 -5.25
N THR A 59 7.24 9.30 -5.76
CA THR A 59 8.18 9.16 -6.87
C THR A 59 7.52 9.04 -8.24
N ALA A 60 6.18 9.08 -8.30
CA ALA A 60 5.40 9.05 -9.54
C ALA A 60 4.12 9.87 -9.37
N ASP A 61 3.37 10.05 -10.46
CA ASP A 61 2.05 10.70 -10.44
C ASP A 61 0.93 9.84 -9.82
N PHE A 62 1.28 8.63 -9.36
CA PHE A 62 0.44 7.72 -8.62
C PHE A 62 1.23 7.12 -7.45
N ALA A 63 0.51 6.57 -6.48
CA ALA A 63 1.12 5.90 -5.36
C ALA A 63 0.61 4.47 -5.21
N TYR A 64 1.45 3.64 -4.59
CA TYR A 64 1.18 2.23 -4.37
C TYR A 64 1.52 1.86 -2.93
N VAL A 65 0.54 1.39 -2.17
CA VAL A 65 0.65 1.09 -0.75
C VAL A 65 0.35 -0.40 -0.51
N ARG A 66 1.19 -1.06 0.28
CA ARG A 66 0.99 -2.47 0.69
C ARG A 66 1.03 -2.60 2.19
N TRP A 67 -0.10 -2.97 2.77
CA TRP A 67 -0.22 -3.33 4.18
C TRP A 67 0.03 -4.82 4.34
N MET A 68 1.26 -5.19 4.69
CA MET A 68 1.67 -6.59 4.85
C MET A 68 1.72 -7.03 6.30
N GLY A 69 2.09 -6.11 7.19
CA GLY A 69 2.22 -6.36 8.61
C GLY A 69 3.55 -7.04 8.93
N GLU A 70 3.72 -7.36 10.21
CA GLU A 70 4.87 -8.11 10.69
C GLU A 70 4.66 -9.60 10.43
N GLN A 71 5.75 -10.36 10.32
CA GLN A 71 5.66 -11.83 10.27
C GLN A 71 5.23 -12.36 11.63
N ARG A 72 3.91 -12.44 11.82
CA ARG A 72 3.26 -13.25 12.85
C ARG A 72 2.64 -14.45 12.16
N ARG A 73 2.67 -15.59 12.84
CA ARG A 73 2.11 -16.85 12.32
C ARG A 73 0.59 -16.82 12.50
N ILE A 74 -0.08 -15.97 11.73
CA ILE A 74 -1.53 -16.02 11.57
C ILE A 74 -1.85 -17.20 10.65
N THR A 75 -2.67 -18.12 11.12
CA THR A 75 -3.09 -19.31 10.36
C THR A 75 -4.59 -19.34 10.10
N ASP A 76 -5.37 -18.58 10.86
CA ASP A 76 -6.80 -18.37 10.62
C ASP A 76 -7.01 -17.02 9.97
N PHE A 77 -7.59 -17.02 8.76
CA PHE A 77 -7.89 -15.81 8.01
C PHE A 77 -9.38 -15.48 7.88
N SER A 78 -10.23 -16.11 8.70
CA SER A 78 -11.69 -15.95 8.65
C SER A 78 -12.18 -14.67 9.34
N HIS A 79 -11.36 -14.06 10.20
CA HIS A 79 -11.70 -12.87 10.97
C HIS A 79 -10.45 -12.08 11.38
N LEU A 80 -10.66 -10.87 11.90
CA LEU A 80 -9.57 -10.06 12.43
C LEU A 80 -8.95 -10.74 13.65
N GLN A 81 -7.63 -10.89 13.62
CA GLN A 81 -6.79 -11.49 14.65
C GLN A 81 -5.94 -10.45 15.38
N ILE A 82 -5.68 -9.30 14.74
CA ILE A 82 -4.82 -8.25 15.27
C ILE A 82 -5.54 -6.91 15.15
N ASP A 83 -5.70 -6.25 16.29
CA ASP A 83 -6.11 -4.85 16.33
C ASP A 83 -4.97 -3.97 15.80
N ARG A 84 -5.29 -3.14 14.80
CA ARG A 84 -4.40 -2.17 14.18
C ARG A 84 -5.10 -0.83 13.93
N GLU A 85 -6.10 -0.49 14.74
CA GLU A 85 -6.86 0.76 14.57
C GLU A 85 -5.95 1.99 14.59
N ALA A 86 -4.97 2.02 15.50
CA ALA A 86 -4.00 3.12 15.60
C ALA A 86 -3.12 3.22 14.35
N GLU A 87 -2.61 2.10 13.84
CA GLU A 87 -1.82 2.08 12.60
C GLU A 87 -2.64 2.48 11.38
N LEU A 88 -3.88 2.00 11.27
CA LEU A 88 -4.79 2.40 10.20
C LEU A 88 -5.08 3.91 10.26
N ALA A 89 -5.31 4.47 11.44
CA ALA A 89 -5.50 5.91 11.61
C ALA A 89 -4.27 6.71 11.19
N ALA A 90 -3.05 6.26 11.52
CA ALA A 90 -1.81 6.89 11.06
C ALA A 90 -1.69 6.84 9.53
N TRP A 91 -2.07 5.71 8.93
CA TRP A 91 -2.12 5.57 7.47
C TRP A 91 -3.14 6.49 6.82
N VAL A 92 -4.33 6.68 7.41
CA VAL A 92 -5.35 7.61 6.86
C VAL A 92 -4.81 9.03 6.77
N GLN A 93 -4.07 9.49 7.80
CA GLN A 93 -3.43 10.80 7.76
C GLN A 93 -2.39 10.90 6.63
N ALA A 94 -1.51 9.89 6.51
CA ALA A 94 -0.52 9.85 5.44
C ALA A 94 -1.15 9.75 4.04
N LEU A 95 -2.22 8.98 3.89
CA LEU A 95 -2.99 8.85 2.65
C LEU A 95 -3.66 10.17 2.26
N GLY A 96 -4.17 10.94 3.22
CA GLY A 96 -4.73 12.27 2.95
C GLY A 96 -3.68 13.22 2.37
N ALA A 97 -2.47 13.26 2.96
CA ALA A 97 -1.36 14.05 2.44
C ALA A 97 -0.91 13.56 1.05
N LEU A 98 -0.76 12.25 0.89
CA LEU A 98 -0.35 11.61 -0.36
C LEU A 98 -1.35 11.86 -1.49
N ALA A 99 -2.65 11.72 -1.22
CA ALA A 99 -3.71 11.92 -2.21
C ALA A 99 -3.76 13.36 -2.75
N SER A 100 -3.27 14.36 -2.01
CA SER A 100 -3.15 15.73 -2.51
C SER A 100 -2.01 15.92 -3.53
N ARG A 101 -1.10 14.94 -3.64
CA ARG A 101 0.14 15.01 -4.43
C ARG A 101 0.17 14.07 -5.64
N VAL A 102 -0.73 13.08 -5.67
CA VAL A 102 -0.82 12.10 -6.75
C VAL A 102 -2.23 12.02 -7.31
N GLN A 103 -2.36 11.57 -8.56
CA GLN A 103 -3.66 11.41 -9.23
C GLN A 103 -4.45 10.21 -8.69
N ARG A 104 -3.75 9.20 -8.18
CA ARG A 104 -4.36 7.95 -7.71
C ARG A 104 -3.49 7.23 -6.70
N VAL A 105 -4.11 6.68 -5.67
CA VAL A 105 -3.48 5.75 -4.73
C VAL A 105 -4.07 4.36 -4.93
N PHE A 106 -3.21 3.37 -5.13
CA PHE A 106 -3.58 1.96 -5.12
C PHE A 106 -3.16 1.34 -3.79
N GLY A 107 -4.11 0.81 -3.03
CA GLY A 107 -3.86 0.23 -1.72
C GLY A 107 -4.21 -1.26 -1.68
N TYR A 108 -3.32 -2.09 -1.14
CA TYR A 108 -3.50 -3.54 -1.07
C TYR A 108 -3.21 -4.06 0.34
N PHE A 109 -4.19 -4.75 0.93
CA PHE A 109 -4.03 -5.44 2.20
C PHE A 109 -3.63 -6.90 1.96
N ASN A 110 -2.61 -7.33 2.69
CA ASN A 110 -2.29 -8.75 2.81
C ASN A 110 -3.03 -9.34 4.01
N ASN A 111 -3.40 -10.62 3.94
CA ASN A 111 -4.11 -11.32 5.02
C ASN A 111 -3.34 -11.25 6.34
N GLN A 112 -2.01 -11.30 6.32
CA GLN A 112 -1.20 -11.25 7.54
C GLN A 112 -1.19 -9.88 8.23
N TYR A 113 -1.77 -8.82 7.64
CA TYR A 113 -1.80 -7.50 8.26
C TYR A 113 -2.61 -7.54 9.57
N GLN A 114 -3.88 -7.95 9.49
CA GLN A 114 -4.74 -8.11 10.67
C GLN A 114 -5.40 -9.48 10.75
N GLY A 115 -5.09 -10.41 9.85
CA GLY A 115 -5.74 -11.71 9.77
C GLY A 115 -6.92 -11.77 8.81
N HIS A 116 -7.45 -10.66 8.29
CA HIS A 116 -8.55 -10.71 7.34
C HIS A 116 -8.53 -9.50 6.41
N SER A 117 -7.94 -9.65 5.22
CA SER A 117 -7.73 -8.52 4.30
C SER A 117 -9.01 -7.81 3.84
N PRO A 118 -10.16 -8.48 3.62
CA PRO A 118 -11.40 -7.79 3.28
C PRO A 118 -11.86 -6.87 4.41
N GLU A 119 -11.83 -7.32 5.66
CA GLU A 119 -12.24 -6.48 6.79
C GLU A 119 -11.23 -5.37 7.08
N SER A 120 -9.93 -5.61 6.89
CA SER A 120 -8.92 -4.54 6.94
C SER A 120 -9.19 -3.43 5.91
N ALA A 121 -9.51 -3.81 4.67
CA ALA A 121 -9.87 -2.86 3.62
C ALA A 121 -11.15 -2.08 3.98
N ARG A 122 -12.17 -2.76 4.52
CA ARG A 122 -13.41 -2.11 5.00
C ARG A 122 -13.15 -1.17 6.16
N ALA A 123 -12.31 -1.55 7.13
CA ALA A 123 -11.91 -0.67 8.23
C ALA A 123 -11.24 0.60 7.71
N MET A 124 -10.31 0.47 6.76
CA MET A 124 -9.69 1.61 6.09
C MET A 124 -10.72 2.49 5.35
N GLN A 125 -11.65 1.88 4.60
CA GLN A 125 -12.74 2.62 3.95
C GLN A 125 -13.59 3.41 4.96
N ARG A 126 -14.00 2.81 6.07
CA ARG A 126 -14.77 3.48 7.13
C ARG A 126 -14.00 4.67 7.70
N LEU A 127 -12.72 4.50 8.00
CA LEU A 127 -11.87 5.57 8.53
C LEU A 127 -11.67 6.72 7.52
N MET A 128 -11.68 6.42 6.23
CA MET A 128 -11.66 7.43 5.16
C MET A 128 -13.05 8.01 4.84
N GLY A 129 -14.10 7.62 5.55
CA GLY A 129 -15.48 8.06 5.29
C GLY A 129 -16.08 7.52 3.98
N GLN A 130 -15.51 6.44 3.42
CA GLN A 130 -16.02 5.79 2.22
C GLN A 130 -17.15 4.81 2.55
N ALA A 131 -18.09 4.68 1.62
CA ALA A 131 -19.15 3.68 1.74
C ALA A 131 -18.56 2.26 1.66
N VAL A 132 -18.96 1.41 2.60
CA VAL A 132 -18.65 -0.02 2.60
C VAL A 132 -19.84 -0.80 2.12
N VAL A 133 -19.64 -1.69 1.15
CA VAL A 133 -20.68 -2.59 0.65
C VAL A 133 -20.59 -3.92 1.42
N ALA A 134 -21.64 -4.30 2.14
CA ALA A 134 -21.72 -5.57 2.84
C ALA A 134 -21.64 -6.75 1.84
N PRO A 135 -20.98 -7.88 2.15
CA PRO A 135 -20.86 -9.01 1.22
C PRO A 135 -22.22 -9.49 0.71
N GLU A 136 -23.25 -9.42 1.55
CA GLU A 136 -24.62 -9.85 1.24
C GLU A 136 -25.30 -8.95 0.19
N MET A 137 -24.75 -7.76 -0.07
CA MET A 137 -25.21 -6.83 -1.11
C MET A 137 -24.42 -6.97 -2.41
N LEU A 138 -23.35 -7.78 -2.43
CA LEU A 138 -22.62 -8.07 -3.66
C LEU A 138 -23.42 -9.10 -4.46
N GLN A 139 -23.56 -8.86 -5.76
CA GLN A 139 -24.11 -9.88 -6.66
C GLN A 139 -23.17 -11.09 -6.64
N GLU A 140 -23.75 -12.29 -6.70
CA GLU A 140 -22.97 -13.52 -6.87
C GLU A 140 -22.06 -13.36 -8.08
N GLN A 141 -20.77 -13.62 -7.90
CA GLN A 141 -19.83 -13.63 -9.01
C GLN A 141 -20.12 -14.85 -9.87
N VAL A 142 -20.93 -14.65 -10.91
CA VAL A 142 -21.45 -15.73 -11.76
C VAL A 142 -20.35 -16.31 -12.67
N GLU A 143 -19.33 -15.52 -13.01
CA GLU A 143 -18.14 -15.99 -13.73
C GLU A 143 -16.84 -15.39 -13.18
N LEU A 144 -15.73 -16.13 -13.35
CA LEU A 144 -14.39 -15.74 -12.91
C LEU A 144 -13.67 -14.82 -13.92
N PHE A 145 -14.32 -14.43 -15.02
CA PHE A 145 -13.79 -13.56 -16.07
C PHE A 145 -14.87 -12.69 -16.69
#